data_AF-A0A7H8GSA3-F1
#
_entry.id   AF-A0A7H8GSA3-F1
#
_cell.length_a   1.000
_cell.length_b   1.000
_cell.length_c   1.000
_cell.angle_alpha   90.00
_cell.angle_beta   90.00
_cell.angle_gamma   90.00
#
_symmetry.space_group_name_H-M   'P 1'
#
loop_
_entity.id
_entity.type
_entity.pdbx_description
1 polymer ?
#
loop_
_entity_poly.entity_id
_entity_poly.type
_entity_poly.pdbx_seq_one_letter_code
_entity_poly.pdbx_strand_id
1 'polypeptide(L)'
;MKAIFACTLVLGLLFCAACERVVTPEEYFASAQRTAVKIEREANERIRREAAGETLEYTPEQLRVAEGDIEALAENLKHASDGGHTLATYLLASLQDNPMFSERTRLETCGLYQKAMDQGLLAAAVGYYHLCDKAYERFDLHNADHLKFLQSLEQLLSKPDAHVDDYPLQAKRSLCFLDERAPQTQQGVAAAMRARAVALMLSEEQYRAEANYILALTRVNASDRHDSQSILYLDSAEALGCQDYYGLSAMIRHEVKSGVK
;
A
#
# COMPACT_ATOMS: atom_id res chain seq x y z
N MET A 1 1.31 58.24 -36.09
CA MET A 1 0.88 57.30 -35.01
C MET A 1 0.41 55.97 -35.60
N LYS A 2 1.30 55.14 -36.16
CA LYS A 2 1.00 53.74 -36.58
C LYS A 2 2.24 52.81 -36.51
N ALA A 3 3.28 53.19 -35.76
CA ALA A 3 4.58 52.49 -35.80
C ALA A 3 5.12 52.07 -34.43
N ILE A 4 4.27 52.03 -33.38
CA ILE A 4 4.72 51.66 -32.02
C ILE A 4 4.09 50.34 -31.53
N PHE A 5 3.01 49.86 -32.17
CA PHE A 5 2.30 48.65 -31.75
C PHE A 5 2.84 47.32 -32.30
N ALA A 6 3.83 47.35 -33.20
CA ALA A 6 4.39 46.13 -33.79
C ALA A 6 5.61 45.57 -33.01
N CYS A 7 6.29 46.39 -32.20
CA CYS A 7 7.50 45.95 -31.48
C CYS A 7 7.20 45.26 -30.13
N THR A 8 6.00 45.38 -29.58
CA THR A 8 5.62 44.72 -28.33
C THR A 8 5.09 43.30 -28.52
N LEU A 9 4.72 42.91 -29.75
CA LEU A 9 4.20 41.57 -30.05
C LEU A 9 5.31 40.59 -30.49
N VAL A 10 6.49 41.08 -30.88
CA VAL A 10 7.64 40.23 -31.25
C VAL A 10 8.56 39.96 -30.05
N LEU A 11 8.53 40.80 -29.00
CA LEU A 11 9.31 40.54 -27.77
C LEU A 11 8.69 39.47 -26.85
N GLY A 12 7.45 39.03 -27.10
CA GLY A 12 6.80 37.95 -26.34
C GLY A 12 7.19 36.53 -26.76
N LEU A 13 7.90 36.37 -27.89
CA LEU A 13 8.29 35.07 -28.45
C LEU A 13 9.74 34.67 -28.14
N LEU A 14 10.45 35.45 -27.31
CA LEU A 14 11.86 35.21 -26.97
C LEU A 14 12.10 34.81 -25.50
N PHE A 15 11.04 34.50 -24.75
CA PHE A 15 11.20 33.87 -23.44
C PHE A 15 11.26 32.34 -23.57
N CYS A 16 12.47 31.84 -23.29
CA CYS A 16 12.81 30.48 -22.88
C CYS A 16 12.90 29.40 -23.97
N ALA A 17 13.86 29.56 -24.88
CA ALA A 17 14.58 28.43 -25.48
C ALA A 17 15.56 27.76 -24.49
N ALA A 18 15.05 27.44 -23.31
CA ALA A 18 15.61 26.47 -22.38
C ALA A 18 14.42 25.65 -21.88
N CYS A 19 13.80 24.89 -22.79
CA CYS A 19 12.93 23.80 -22.38
C CYS A 19 13.82 22.77 -21.69
N GLU A 20 14.07 22.95 -20.39
CA GLU A 20 14.41 21.83 -19.52
C GLU A 20 13.35 20.76 -19.80
N ARG A 21 13.79 19.56 -20.20
CA ARG A 21 12.89 18.45 -20.48
C ARG A 21 12.05 18.23 -19.23
N VAL A 22 10.75 18.50 -19.32
CA VAL A 22 9.81 18.19 -18.25
C VAL A 22 9.77 16.67 -18.14
N VAL A 23 10.37 16.12 -17.09
CA VAL A 23 10.34 14.70 -16.79
C VAL A 23 8.91 14.34 -16.39
N THR A 24 8.32 13.33 -17.05
CA THR A 24 6.92 12.96 -16.77
C THR A 24 6.80 12.11 -15.50
N PRO A 25 5.61 12.01 -14.90
CA PRO A 25 5.38 11.15 -13.74
C PRO A 25 5.77 9.68 -14.01
N GLU A 26 5.54 9.19 -15.23
CA GLU A 26 5.91 7.84 -15.68
C GLU A 26 7.43 7.67 -15.80
N GLU A 27 8.16 8.70 -16.21
CA GLU A 27 9.62 8.66 -16.29
C GLU A 27 10.26 8.62 -14.90
N TYR A 28 9.72 9.39 -13.95
CA TYR A 28 10.09 9.29 -12.53
C TYR A 28 9.77 7.90 -11.99
N PHE A 29 8.58 7.36 -12.28
CA PHE A 29 8.20 6.02 -11.84
C PHE A 29 9.11 4.93 -12.41
N ALA A 30 9.45 5.00 -13.70
CA ALA A 30 10.40 4.08 -14.33
C ALA A 30 11.80 4.19 -13.71
N SER A 31 12.19 5.39 -13.26
CA SER A 31 13.43 5.59 -12.50
C SER A 31 13.39 4.89 -11.14
N ALA A 32 12.30 5.07 -10.39
CA ALA A 32 12.06 4.36 -9.14
C ALA A 32 12.12 2.83 -9.33
N GLN A 33 11.50 2.29 -10.38
CA GLN A 33 11.55 0.86 -10.69
C GLN A 33 12.99 0.36 -10.95
N ARG A 34 13.81 1.12 -11.69
CA ARG A 34 15.22 0.76 -11.91
C ARG A 34 16.01 0.72 -10.59
N THR A 35 15.79 1.68 -9.71
CA THR A 35 16.41 1.70 -8.37
C THR A 35 15.93 0.53 -7.51
N ALA A 36 14.64 0.20 -7.53
CA ALA A 36 14.08 -0.95 -6.83
C ALA A 36 14.70 -2.28 -7.30
N VAL A 37 14.87 -2.48 -8.62
CA VAL A 37 15.54 -3.66 -9.19
C VAL A 37 17.00 -3.76 -8.75
N LYS A 38 17.69 -2.63 -8.63
CA LYS A 38 19.06 -2.61 -8.09
C LYS A 38 19.08 -3.07 -6.62
N ILE A 39 18.22 -2.49 -5.78
CA ILE A 39 18.10 -2.84 -4.35
C ILE A 39 17.76 -4.33 -4.19
N GLU A 40 16.82 -4.85 -4.98
CA GLU A 40 16.44 -6.27 -4.95
C GLU A 40 17.62 -7.18 -5.31
N ARG A 41 18.40 -6.83 -6.34
CA ARG A 41 19.60 -7.59 -6.73
C ARG A 41 20.60 -7.66 -5.59
N GLU A 42 20.86 -6.54 -4.92
CA GLU A 42 21.78 -6.47 -3.79
C GLU A 42 21.27 -7.26 -2.58
N ALA A 43 19.97 -7.19 -2.29
CA ALA A 43 19.33 -8.00 -1.25
C ALA A 43 19.44 -9.51 -1.54
N ASN A 44 19.19 -9.92 -2.79
CA ASN A 44 19.31 -11.33 -3.19
C ASN A 44 20.76 -11.84 -3.08
N GLU A 45 21.74 -11.01 -3.41
CA GLU A 45 23.14 -11.38 -3.24
C GLU A 45 23.51 -11.54 -1.76
N ARG A 46 22.95 -10.70 -0.86
CA ARG A 46 23.12 -10.87 0.58
C ARG A 46 22.56 -12.18 1.10
N ILE A 47 21.38 -12.56 0.64
CA ILE A 47 20.76 -13.85 1.02
C ILE A 47 21.66 -15.02 0.62
N ARG A 48 22.28 -14.96 -0.58
CA ARG A 48 23.23 -16.00 -1.02
C ARG A 48 24.47 -16.06 -0.14
N ARG A 49 25.05 -14.91 0.20
CA ARG A 49 26.22 -14.81 1.07
C ARG A 49 25.93 -15.30 2.49
N GLU A 50 24.77 -14.93 3.04
CA GLU A 50 24.28 -15.42 4.33
C GLU A 50 24.17 -16.95 4.34
N ALA A 51 23.58 -17.53 3.28
CA ALA A 51 23.45 -18.97 3.12
C ALA A 51 24.81 -19.68 2.97
N ALA A 52 25.83 -18.98 2.49
CA ALA A 52 27.21 -19.47 2.43
C ALA A 52 27.97 -19.33 3.77
N GLY A 53 27.34 -18.78 4.81
CA GLY A 53 27.95 -18.58 6.13
C GLY A 53 28.82 -17.33 6.24
N GLU A 54 28.71 -16.39 5.30
CA GLU A 54 29.46 -15.14 5.34
C GLU A 54 28.82 -14.13 6.31
N THR A 55 29.66 -13.33 6.98
CA THR A 55 29.21 -12.21 7.82
C THR A 55 28.60 -11.09 6.95
N LEU A 56 27.41 -10.63 7.33
CA LEU A 56 26.64 -9.60 6.61
C LEU A 56 26.92 -8.14 7.07
N GLU A 57 28.10 -7.86 7.60
CA GLU A 57 28.45 -6.50 8.03
C GLU A 57 28.58 -5.56 6.83
N TYR A 58 27.99 -4.37 6.95
CA TYR A 58 28.17 -3.31 5.96
C TYR A 58 29.41 -2.50 6.29
N THR A 59 30.20 -2.18 5.27
CA THR A 59 31.16 -1.06 5.39
C THR A 59 30.39 0.28 5.41
N PRO A 60 30.97 1.35 5.99
CA PRO A 60 30.34 2.67 5.97
C PRO A 60 29.97 3.14 4.56
N GLU A 61 30.80 2.82 3.57
CA GLU A 61 30.52 3.17 2.16
C GLU A 61 29.34 2.39 1.59
N GLN A 62 29.21 1.10 1.94
CA GLN A 62 28.06 0.29 1.52
C GLN A 62 26.76 0.78 2.17
N LEU A 63 26.80 1.25 3.42
CA LEU A 63 25.65 1.88 4.08
C LEU A 63 25.26 3.15 3.32
N ARG A 64 26.22 4.04 3.05
CA ARG A 64 25.97 5.29 2.33
C ARG A 64 25.37 5.06 0.94
N VAL A 65 25.82 4.03 0.22
CA VAL A 65 25.25 3.67 -1.09
C VAL A 65 23.81 3.17 -0.92
N ALA A 66 23.55 2.27 0.03
CA ALA A 66 22.21 1.74 0.26
C ALA A 66 21.22 2.84 0.71
N GLU A 67 21.66 3.75 1.58
CA GLU A 67 20.89 4.93 1.99
C GLU A 67 20.56 5.81 0.79
N GLY A 68 21.56 6.12 -0.06
CA GLY A 68 21.36 6.89 -1.28
C GLY A 68 20.41 6.24 -2.29
N ASP A 69 20.42 4.91 -2.41
CA ASP A 69 19.48 4.19 -3.26
C ASP A 69 18.04 4.26 -2.72
N ILE A 70 17.85 4.16 -1.40
CA ILE A 70 16.54 4.30 -0.77
C ILE A 70 16.02 5.74 -0.88
N GLU A 71 16.88 6.75 -0.69
CA GLU A 71 16.54 8.16 -0.89
C GLU A 71 16.13 8.42 -2.34
N ALA A 72 16.92 7.96 -3.31
CA ALA A 72 16.59 8.10 -4.72
C ALA A 72 15.29 7.37 -5.10
N LEU A 73 15.03 6.20 -4.54
CA LEU A 73 13.76 5.49 -4.71
C LEU A 73 12.59 6.35 -4.19
N ALA A 74 12.69 6.84 -2.95
CA ALA A 74 11.65 7.64 -2.31
C ALA A 74 11.39 8.96 -3.06
N GLU A 75 12.44 9.65 -3.49
CA GLU A 75 12.35 10.91 -4.24
C GLU A 75 11.68 10.73 -5.60
N ASN A 76 12.07 9.70 -6.37
CA ASN A 76 11.44 9.42 -7.66
C ASN A 76 9.97 9.00 -7.50
N LEU A 77 9.64 8.17 -6.49
CA LEU A 77 8.25 7.83 -6.18
C LEU A 77 7.45 9.07 -5.78
N LYS A 78 8.06 9.99 -5.02
CA LYS A 78 7.44 11.27 -4.66
C LYS A 78 7.15 12.13 -5.88
N HIS A 79 8.10 12.33 -6.78
CA HIS A 79 7.86 13.13 -7.99
C HIS A 79 6.77 12.51 -8.89
N ALA A 80 6.78 11.19 -9.06
CA ALA A 80 5.73 10.49 -9.79
C ALA A 80 4.36 10.63 -9.09
N SER A 81 4.31 10.47 -7.77
CA SER A 81 3.11 10.64 -6.95
C SER A 81 2.56 12.07 -7.03
N ASP A 82 3.41 13.09 -6.89
CA ASP A 82 3.03 14.50 -7.01
C ASP A 82 2.46 14.80 -8.41
N GLY A 83 2.97 14.11 -9.44
CA GLY A 83 2.46 14.11 -10.81
C GLY A 83 1.18 13.30 -11.06
N GLY A 84 0.65 12.60 -10.05
CA GLY A 84 -0.61 11.87 -10.12
C GLY A 84 -0.50 10.36 -10.38
N HIS A 85 0.72 9.79 -10.41
CA HIS A 85 0.92 8.37 -10.68
C HIS A 85 0.49 7.47 -9.50
N THR A 86 -0.63 6.76 -9.64
CA THR A 86 -1.27 5.99 -8.54
C THR A 86 -0.37 4.94 -7.91
N LEU A 87 0.28 4.10 -8.72
CA LEU A 87 1.16 3.07 -8.18
C LEU A 87 2.39 3.65 -7.45
N ALA A 88 2.91 4.79 -7.92
CA ALA A 88 3.99 5.48 -7.23
C ALA A 88 3.53 6.05 -5.89
N THR A 89 2.31 6.60 -5.83
CA THR A 89 1.68 7.04 -4.58
C THR A 89 1.55 5.89 -3.58
N TYR A 90 1.08 4.72 -4.02
CA TYR A 90 0.97 3.54 -3.17
C TYR A 90 2.32 3.02 -2.68
N LEU A 91 3.30 2.90 -3.58
CA LEU A 91 4.63 2.40 -3.23
C LEU A 91 5.38 3.37 -2.31
N LEU A 92 5.17 4.68 -2.47
CA LEU A 92 5.68 5.68 -1.53
C LEU A 92 5.05 5.50 -0.14
N ALA A 93 3.74 5.31 -0.07
CA ALA A 93 3.05 5.05 1.19
C ALA A 93 3.60 3.80 1.87
N SER A 94 3.77 2.70 1.12
CA SER A 94 4.35 1.45 1.64
C SER A 94 5.81 1.61 2.07
N LEU A 95 6.64 2.34 1.33
CA LEU A 95 8.01 2.63 1.74
C LEU A 95 8.05 3.43 3.06
N GLN A 96 7.12 4.37 3.20
CA GLN A 96 6.88 5.18 4.38
C GLN A 96 5.86 4.55 5.33
N ASP A 97 5.73 3.21 5.40
CA ASP A 97 4.88 2.50 6.37
C ASP A 97 5.77 1.66 7.31
N ASN A 98 5.97 2.17 8.53
CA ASN A 98 6.90 1.70 9.56
C ASN A 98 6.22 1.83 10.93
N PRO A 99 6.28 0.79 11.77
CA PRO A 99 5.67 0.79 13.09
C PRO A 99 6.24 1.83 14.09
N MET A 100 7.42 2.42 13.83
CA MET A 100 8.11 3.35 14.75
C MET A 100 7.87 4.84 14.45
N PHE A 101 6.89 5.19 13.62
CA PHE A 101 6.73 6.56 13.17
C PHE A 101 6.21 7.55 14.20
N SER A 102 6.60 8.81 13.99
CA SER A 102 5.91 9.96 14.56
C SER A 102 4.50 10.08 13.98
N GLU A 103 3.58 10.68 14.75
CA GLU A 103 2.20 10.91 14.30
C GLU A 103 2.15 11.70 12.99
N ARG A 104 3.05 12.68 12.81
CA ARG A 104 3.16 13.45 11.56
C ARG A 104 3.43 12.55 10.35
N THR A 105 4.40 11.65 10.45
CA THR A 105 4.75 10.74 9.35
C THR A 105 3.60 9.79 9.06
N ARG A 106 2.93 9.27 10.11
CA ARG A 106 1.73 8.45 9.95
C ARG A 106 0.64 9.18 9.17
N LEU A 107 0.34 10.43 9.49
CA LEU A 107 -0.67 11.23 8.78
C LEU A 107 -0.28 11.49 7.32
N GLU A 108 1.00 11.76 7.05
CA GLU A 108 1.54 11.91 5.68
C GLU A 108 1.32 10.60 4.88
N THR A 109 1.66 9.43 5.46
CA THR A 109 1.43 8.12 4.85
C THR A 109 -0.05 7.81 4.63
N CYS A 110 -0.91 8.16 5.59
CA CYS A 110 -2.36 8.01 5.46
C CYS A 110 -2.93 8.84 4.31
N GLY A 111 -2.42 10.06 4.11
CA GLY A 111 -2.79 10.89 2.96
C GLY A 111 -2.41 10.25 1.63
N LEU A 112 -1.27 9.56 1.56
CA LEU A 112 -0.85 8.83 0.35
C LEU A 112 -1.73 7.61 0.08
N TYR A 113 -2.02 6.77 1.09
CA TYR A 113 -2.93 5.65 0.91
C TYR A 113 -4.33 6.12 0.49
N GLN A 114 -4.86 7.17 1.12
CA GLN A 114 -6.15 7.74 0.74
C GLN A 114 -6.12 8.26 -0.71
N LYS A 115 -5.07 8.96 -1.12
CA LYS A 115 -4.93 9.44 -2.50
C LYS A 115 -4.93 8.30 -3.53
N ALA A 116 -4.18 7.22 -3.27
CA ALA A 116 -4.16 6.07 -4.18
C ALA A 116 -5.49 5.30 -4.18
N MET A 117 -6.16 5.21 -3.03
CA MET A 117 -7.52 4.66 -2.90
C MET A 117 -8.54 5.47 -3.69
N ASP A 118 -8.51 6.81 -3.59
CA ASP A 118 -9.38 7.73 -4.34
C ASP A 118 -9.15 7.64 -5.86
N GLN A 119 -7.96 7.20 -6.28
CA GLN A 119 -7.62 6.92 -7.68
C GLN A 119 -8.02 5.51 -8.15
N GLY A 120 -8.60 4.69 -7.26
CA GLY A 120 -9.19 3.40 -7.63
C GLY A 120 -8.38 2.16 -7.26
N LEU A 121 -7.27 2.30 -6.51
CA LEU A 121 -6.43 1.16 -6.14
C LEU A 121 -6.92 0.47 -4.85
N LEU A 122 -7.36 -0.79 -4.96
CA LEU A 122 -7.83 -1.61 -3.84
C LEU A 122 -6.73 -1.87 -2.80
N ALA A 123 -5.51 -2.15 -3.25
CA ALA A 123 -4.36 -2.37 -2.36
C ALA A 123 -4.12 -1.19 -1.41
N ALA A 124 -4.39 0.04 -1.86
CA ALA A 124 -4.27 1.24 -1.03
C ALA A 124 -5.35 1.32 0.05
N ALA A 125 -6.57 0.86 -0.23
CA ALA A 125 -7.64 0.80 0.76
C ALA A 125 -7.31 -0.21 1.88
N VAL A 126 -6.76 -1.37 1.52
CA VAL A 126 -6.29 -2.36 2.50
C VAL A 126 -5.12 -1.82 3.33
N GLY A 127 -4.17 -1.11 2.70
CA GLY A 127 -3.09 -0.41 3.42
C GLY A 127 -3.61 0.66 4.38
N TYR A 128 -4.59 1.46 3.94
CA TYR A 128 -5.24 2.48 4.75
C TYR A 128 -5.89 1.88 6.00
N TYR A 129 -6.59 0.75 5.87
CA TYR A 129 -7.20 0.07 7.01
C TYR A 129 -6.19 -0.23 8.12
N HIS A 130 -5.07 -0.85 7.76
CA HIS A 130 -4.08 -1.30 8.74
C HIS A 130 -3.38 -0.16 9.49
N LEU A 131 -3.11 0.96 8.81
CA LEU A 131 -2.34 2.07 9.38
C LEU A 131 -3.22 3.21 9.92
N CYS A 132 -4.33 3.51 9.24
CA CYS A 132 -5.05 4.78 9.35
C CYS A 132 -6.41 4.64 9.99
N ASP A 133 -7.18 3.63 9.59
CA ASP A 133 -8.50 3.34 10.15
C ASP A 133 -8.39 2.62 11.49
N LYS A 134 -8.20 3.39 12.56
CA LYS A 134 -8.08 2.88 13.93
C LYS A 134 -9.41 2.78 14.66
N ALA A 135 -10.54 2.82 13.97
CA ALA A 135 -11.87 2.75 14.59
C ALA A 135 -12.09 1.44 15.35
N TYR A 136 -11.69 0.30 14.78
CA TYR A 136 -11.84 -1.00 15.45
C TYR A 136 -11.03 -1.08 16.75
N GLU A 137 -9.80 -0.53 16.78
CA GLU A 137 -8.94 -0.51 17.97
C GLU A 137 -9.54 0.34 19.10
N ARG A 138 -10.38 1.32 18.74
CA ARG A 138 -11.08 2.20 19.68
C ARG A 138 -12.51 1.75 19.99
N PHE A 139 -12.98 0.65 19.39
CA PHE A 139 -14.37 0.20 19.44
C PHE A 139 -15.38 1.27 18.99
N ASP A 140 -14.98 2.14 18.07
CA ASP A 140 -15.79 3.26 17.55
C ASP A 140 -16.21 2.97 16.09
N LEU A 141 -16.96 1.88 15.88
CA LEU A 141 -17.35 1.42 14.53
C LEU A 141 -18.43 2.28 13.86
N HIS A 142 -18.99 3.26 14.59
CA HIS A 142 -19.89 4.27 14.04
C HIS A 142 -19.19 5.60 13.73
N ASN A 143 -17.86 5.64 13.83
CA ASN A 143 -17.07 6.79 13.44
C ASN A 143 -17.35 7.20 11.97
N ALA A 144 -17.57 8.48 11.72
CA ALA A 144 -17.93 8.96 10.39
C ALA A 144 -16.85 8.69 9.33
N ASP A 145 -15.56 8.79 9.69
CA ASP A 145 -14.46 8.53 8.76
C ASP A 145 -14.34 7.04 8.46
N HIS A 146 -14.57 6.18 9.46
CA HIS A 146 -14.62 4.73 9.30
C HIS A 146 -15.76 4.32 8.36
N LEU A 147 -16.98 4.81 8.59
CA LEU A 147 -18.13 4.50 7.74
C LEU A 147 -17.92 4.96 6.29
N LYS A 148 -17.27 6.13 6.10
CA LYS A 148 -16.87 6.60 4.77
C LYS A 148 -15.83 5.67 4.13
N PHE A 149 -14.84 5.20 4.89
CA PHE A 149 -13.87 4.23 4.41
C PHE A 149 -14.54 2.92 3.98
N LEU A 150 -15.45 2.35 4.78
CA LEU A 150 -16.17 1.13 4.42
C LEU A 150 -16.96 1.30 3.11
N GLN A 151 -17.62 2.46 2.93
CA GLN A 151 -18.32 2.78 1.69
C GLN A 151 -17.37 2.83 0.48
N SER A 152 -16.19 3.46 0.63
CA SER A 152 -15.17 3.48 -0.43
C SER A 152 -14.66 2.07 -0.74
N LEU A 153 -14.46 1.22 0.27
CA LEU A 153 -14.01 -0.15 0.11
C LEU A 153 -15.03 -1.01 -0.65
N GLU A 154 -16.32 -0.90 -0.30
CA GLU A 154 -17.42 -1.55 -1.03
C GLU A 154 -17.48 -1.10 -2.50
N GLN A 155 -17.29 0.19 -2.76
CA GLN A 155 -17.26 0.72 -4.13
C GLN A 155 -16.10 0.17 -4.95
N LEU A 156 -14.91 0.06 -4.36
CA LEU A 156 -13.74 -0.55 -5.01
C LEU A 156 -13.98 -2.03 -5.33
N LEU A 157 -14.66 -2.76 -4.44
CA LEU A 157 -14.97 -4.17 -4.66
C LEU A 157 -16.04 -4.42 -5.74
N SER A 158 -16.90 -3.43 -6.02
CA SER A 158 -18.03 -3.59 -6.95
C SER A 158 -17.65 -3.86 -8.42
N LYS A 159 -16.39 -3.64 -8.79
CA LYS A 159 -15.83 -3.83 -10.14
C LYS A 159 -14.39 -4.32 -10.05
N PRO A 160 -13.81 -4.88 -11.13
CA PRO A 160 -12.37 -5.15 -11.21
C PRO A 160 -11.55 -3.92 -10.84
N ASP A 161 -10.41 -4.11 -10.16
CA ASP A 161 -9.49 -3.01 -9.84
C ASP A 161 -9.01 -2.34 -11.13
N ALA A 162 -8.96 -1.00 -11.14
CA ALA A 162 -8.48 -0.24 -12.30
C ALA A 162 -7.00 -0.53 -12.63
N HIS A 163 -6.26 -1.06 -11.66
CA HIS A 163 -4.85 -1.39 -11.69
C HIS A 163 -4.60 -2.91 -11.67
N VAL A 164 -5.54 -3.73 -12.18
CA VAL A 164 -5.40 -5.20 -12.17
C VAL A 164 -4.08 -5.71 -12.77
N ASP A 165 -3.56 -5.02 -13.80
CA ASP A 165 -2.31 -5.38 -14.49
C ASP A 165 -1.05 -5.01 -13.67
N ASP A 166 -1.19 -4.21 -12.61
CA ASP A 166 -0.08 -3.78 -11.74
C ASP A 166 0.18 -4.78 -10.59
N TYR A 167 -0.70 -5.76 -10.39
CA TYR A 167 -0.54 -6.80 -9.36
C TYR A 167 0.46 -7.90 -9.78
N PRO A 168 1.13 -8.58 -8.82
CA PRO A 168 0.94 -8.50 -7.37
C PRO A 168 1.58 -7.25 -6.74
N LEU A 169 0.96 -6.76 -5.67
CA LEU A 169 1.44 -5.62 -4.90
C LEU A 169 1.83 -6.06 -3.49
N GLN A 170 2.81 -5.36 -2.91
CA GLN A 170 3.32 -5.67 -1.58
C GLN A 170 2.40 -5.09 -0.49
N ALA A 171 1.74 -5.96 0.27
CA ALA A 171 1.08 -5.59 1.51
C ALA A 171 2.10 -5.46 2.66
N LYS A 172 1.78 -4.64 3.67
CA LYS A 172 2.56 -4.58 4.91
C LYS A 172 2.07 -5.56 5.96
N ARG A 173 0.77 -5.81 5.94
CA ARG A 173 0.04 -6.69 6.83
C ARG A 173 -1.03 -7.37 6.02
N SER A 174 -1.46 -8.52 6.51
CA SER A 174 -2.47 -9.35 5.89
C SER A 174 -3.22 -10.04 7.01
N LEU A 175 -4.55 -9.94 7.02
CA LEU A 175 -5.39 -10.70 7.95
C LEU A 175 -5.58 -12.14 7.46
N CYS A 176 -5.51 -12.34 6.14
CA CYS A 176 -5.93 -13.56 5.46
C CYS A 176 -4.80 -14.51 5.06
N PHE A 177 -3.60 -14.00 4.77
CA PHE A 177 -2.56 -14.75 4.05
C PHE A 177 -1.23 -14.85 4.79
N LEU A 178 -1.10 -14.24 5.97
CA LEU A 178 0.08 -14.36 6.80
C LEU A 178 -0.28 -14.65 8.27
N ASP A 179 0.09 -15.83 8.77
CA ASP A 179 0.06 -16.10 10.21
C ASP A 179 1.33 -15.54 10.87
N GLU A 180 1.22 -14.36 11.49
CA GLU A 180 2.35 -13.74 12.20
C GLU A 180 2.84 -14.55 13.41
N ARG A 181 2.08 -15.55 13.87
CA ARG A 181 2.47 -16.43 14.98
C ARG A 181 3.18 -17.69 14.51
N ALA A 182 3.18 -17.97 13.20
CA ALA A 182 3.85 -19.14 12.67
C ALA A 182 5.37 -19.05 12.93
N PRO A 183 6.02 -20.14 13.36
CA PRO A 183 7.44 -20.14 13.60
C PRO A 183 8.21 -19.86 12.30
N GLN A 184 9.27 -19.03 12.42
CA GLN A 184 10.12 -18.71 11.29
C GLN A 184 10.94 -19.94 10.88
N THR A 185 10.76 -20.40 9.65
CA THR A 185 11.42 -21.61 9.12
C THR A 185 12.72 -21.33 8.38
N GLN A 186 13.01 -20.07 8.06
CA GLN A 186 14.19 -19.68 7.28
C GLN A 186 15.44 -19.64 8.15
N GLN A 187 16.55 -20.11 7.60
CA GLN A 187 17.88 -19.97 8.19
C GLN A 187 18.48 -18.63 7.75
N GLY A 188 18.83 -17.77 8.71
CA GLY A 188 19.38 -16.44 8.44
C GLY A 188 18.34 -15.32 8.46
N VAL A 189 18.78 -14.12 8.84
CA VAL A 189 17.93 -12.93 9.03
C VAL A 189 17.50 -12.34 7.69
N ALA A 190 18.38 -12.31 6.69
CA ALA A 190 18.05 -11.76 5.37
C ALA A 190 17.07 -12.68 4.62
N ALA A 191 17.29 -14.00 4.69
CA ALA A 191 16.36 -14.99 4.12
C ALA A 191 14.98 -14.92 4.78
N ALA A 192 14.94 -14.81 6.11
CA ALA A 192 13.75 -14.57 6.91
C ALA A 192 12.95 -13.34 6.47
N MET A 193 13.62 -12.18 6.35
CA MET A 193 13.00 -10.93 5.90
C MET A 193 12.43 -11.06 4.48
N ARG A 194 13.19 -11.67 3.57
CA ARG A 194 12.73 -11.88 2.18
C ARG A 194 11.53 -12.80 2.11
N ALA A 195 11.52 -13.91 2.84
CA ALA A 195 10.39 -14.83 2.86
C ALA A 195 9.11 -14.12 3.34
N ARG A 196 9.20 -13.29 4.38
CA ARG A 196 8.08 -12.47 4.84
C ARG A 196 7.62 -11.46 3.78
N ALA A 197 8.56 -10.78 3.12
CA ALA A 197 8.22 -9.83 2.06
C ALA A 197 7.53 -10.51 0.87
N VAL A 198 7.99 -11.70 0.46
CA VAL A 198 7.39 -12.50 -0.62
C VAL A 198 6.00 -13.01 -0.23
N ALA A 199 5.82 -13.46 1.02
CA ALA A 199 4.50 -13.91 1.50
C ALA A 199 3.44 -12.81 1.49
N LEU A 200 3.86 -11.54 1.46
CA LEU A 200 2.99 -10.37 1.40
C LEU A 200 2.91 -9.75 -0.01
N MET A 201 3.45 -10.39 -1.03
CA MET A 201 3.14 -10.04 -2.42
C MET A 201 1.79 -10.63 -2.78
N LEU A 202 0.73 -9.85 -2.64
CA LEU A 202 -0.64 -10.30 -2.82
C LEU A 202 -1.13 -10.00 -4.23
N SER A 203 -1.82 -10.97 -4.84
CA SER A 203 -2.58 -10.78 -6.07
C SER A 203 -3.83 -9.93 -5.85
N GLU A 204 -4.46 -9.47 -6.94
CA GLU A 204 -5.71 -8.70 -6.88
C GLU A 204 -6.82 -9.47 -6.13
N GLU A 205 -6.99 -10.77 -6.43
CA GLU A 205 -7.96 -11.63 -5.74
C GLU A 205 -7.69 -11.74 -4.23
N GLN A 206 -6.41 -11.78 -3.84
CA GLN A 206 -6.04 -11.79 -2.42
C GLN A 206 -6.33 -10.44 -1.75
N TYR A 207 -6.10 -9.30 -2.42
CA TYR A 207 -6.54 -8.00 -1.89
C TYR A 207 -8.07 -7.89 -1.81
N ARG A 208 -8.81 -8.49 -2.74
CA ARG A 208 -10.28 -8.62 -2.61
C ARG A 208 -10.67 -9.44 -1.39
N ALA A 209 -9.96 -10.52 -1.10
CA ALA A 209 -10.21 -11.34 0.08
C ALA A 209 -9.97 -10.52 1.37
N GLU A 210 -8.86 -9.79 1.46
CA GLU A 210 -8.55 -8.89 2.58
C GLU A 210 -9.65 -7.83 2.76
N ALA A 211 -10.06 -7.17 1.68
CA ALA A 211 -11.08 -6.13 1.71
C ALA A 211 -12.44 -6.68 2.18
N ASN A 212 -12.86 -7.84 1.68
CA ASN A 212 -14.07 -8.51 2.16
C ASN A 212 -13.94 -8.89 3.64
N TYR A 213 -12.79 -9.39 4.06
CA TYR A 213 -12.56 -9.75 5.46
C TYR A 213 -12.63 -8.53 6.39
N ILE A 214 -12.07 -7.38 5.97
CA ILE A 214 -12.17 -6.10 6.69
C ILE A 214 -13.63 -5.66 6.83
N LEU A 215 -14.43 -5.75 5.74
CA LEU A 215 -15.86 -5.43 5.77
C LEU A 215 -16.63 -6.36 6.71
N ALA A 216 -16.36 -7.66 6.67
CA ALA A 216 -16.97 -8.62 7.57
C ALA A 216 -16.69 -8.29 9.05
N LEU A 217 -15.43 -7.94 9.34
CA LEU A 217 -14.93 -7.71 10.70
C LEU A 217 -15.35 -6.38 11.31
N THR A 218 -15.46 -5.32 10.51
CA THR A 218 -15.62 -3.96 11.06
C THR A 218 -16.98 -3.32 10.78
N ARG A 219 -17.75 -3.88 9.85
CA ARG A 219 -19.12 -3.45 9.62
C ARG A 219 -20.04 -4.00 10.71
N VAL A 220 -20.74 -3.09 11.38
CA VAL A 220 -21.83 -3.36 12.33
C VAL A 220 -23.11 -2.63 11.94
N ASN A 221 -24.25 -3.18 12.36
CA ASN A 221 -25.55 -2.52 12.24
C ASN A 221 -25.74 -1.46 13.33
N ALA A 222 -26.90 -0.78 13.33
CA ALA A 222 -27.23 0.28 14.29
C ALA A 222 -27.34 -0.17 15.76
N SER A 223 -27.21 -1.47 16.04
CA SER A 223 -27.17 -2.05 17.39
C SER A 223 -25.76 -2.53 17.77
N ASP A 224 -24.72 -2.05 17.09
CA ASP A 224 -23.32 -2.45 17.29
C ASP A 224 -23.09 -3.96 17.14
N ARG A 225 -23.87 -4.63 16.26
CA ARG A 225 -23.75 -6.07 16.01
C ARG A 225 -23.46 -6.39 14.56
N HIS A 226 -22.79 -7.51 14.34
CA HIS A 226 -22.73 -8.11 13.00
C HIS A 226 -24.11 -8.63 12.57
N ASP A 227 -24.32 -8.73 11.26
CA ASP A 227 -25.56 -9.24 10.68
C ASP A 227 -25.28 -10.13 9.45
N SER A 228 -26.32 -10.50 8.70
CA SER A 228 -26.20 -11.36 7.52
C SER A 228 -25.27 -10.81 6.45
N GLN A 229 -25.13 -9.48 6.33
CA GLN A 229 -24.23 -8.89 5.34
C GLN A 229 -22.76 -9.12 5.71
N SER A 230 -22.42 -9.07 7.01
CA SER A 230 -21.07 -9.44 7.48
C SER A 230 -20.72 -10.89 7.10
N ILE A 231 -21.71 -11.80 7.13
CA ILE A 231 -21.53 -13.19 6.71
C ILE A 231 -21.25 -13.31 5.21
N LEU A 232 -21.94 -12.53 4.36
CA LEU A 232 -21.72 -12.54 2.91
C LEU A 232 -20.30 -12.09 2.53
N TYR A 233 -19.78 -11.07 3.23
CA TYR A 233 -18.41 -10.64 3.04
C TYR A 233 -17.41 -11.71 3.48
N LEU A 234 -17.67 -12.35 4.63
CA LEU A 234 -16.83 -13.43 5.13
C LEU A 234 -16.79 -14.62 4.17
N ASP A 235 -17.96 -15.05 3.67
CA ASP A 235 -18.05 -16.12 2.67
C ASP A 235 -17.27 -15.76 1.38
N SER A 236 -17.31 -14.50 0.97
CA SER A 236 -16.58 -13.99 -0.19
C SER A 236 -15.06 -14.00 0.03
N ALA A 237 -14.60 -13.61 1.23
CA ALA A 237 -13.19 -13.66 1.60
C ALA A 237 -12.66 -15.12 1.63
N GLU A 238 -13.41 -16.02 2.26
CA GLU A 238 -13.06 -17.45 2.37
C GLU A 238 -13.03 -18.13 0.99
N ALA A 239 -13.98 -17.78 0.09
CA ALA A 239 -14.00 -18.29 -1.28
C ALA A 239 -12.76 -17.86 -2.10
N LEU A 240 -12.16 -16.72 -1.77
CA LEU A 240 -10.90 -16.22 -2.34
C LEU A 240 -9.66 -16.73 -1.58
N GLY A 241 -9.83 -17.71 -0.68
CA GLY A 241 -8.73 -18.39 0.01
C GLY A 241 -8.24 -17.71 1.28
N CYS A 242 -8.99 -16.73 1.82
CA CYS A 242 -8.65 -16.13 3.12
C CYS A 242 -8.62 -17.19 4.23
N GLN A 243 -7.51 -17.24 4.97
CA GLN A 243 -7.36 -18.08 6.14
C GLN A 243 -7.69 -17.27 7.40
N ASP A 244 -8.70 -17.71 8.15
CA ASP A 244 -9.06 -17.09 9.43
C ASP A 244 -8.13 -17.56 10.55
N TYR A 245 -6.93 -16.99 10.61
CA TYR A 245 -5.96 -17.31 11.66
C TYR A 245 -6.44 -16.88 13.07
N TYR A 246 -7.37 -15.93 13.16
CA TYR A 246 -7.80 -15.34 14.43
C TYR A 246 -9.09 -15.94 14.99
N GLY A 247 -9.76 -16.84 14.25
CA GLY A 247 -11.02 -17.45 14.64
C GLY A 247 -12.23 -16.49 14.58
N LEU A 248 -12.10 -15.38 13.84
CA LEU A 248 -13.13 -14.34 13.74
C LEU A 248 -14.34 -14.82 12.93
N SER A 249 -14.16 -15.70 11.95
CA SER A 249 -15.23 -16.28 11.14
C SER A 249 -16.25 -16.99 12.03
N ALA A 250 -15.78 -17.88 12.90
CA ALA A 250 -16.63 -18.63 13.83
C ALA A 250 -17.33 -17.69 14.83
N MET A 251 -16.62 -16.67 15.32
CA MET A 251 -17.16 -15.67 16.25
C MET A 251 -18.32 -14.89 15.64
N ILE A 252 -18.11 -14.28 14.46
CA ILE A 252 -19.12 -13.47 13.75
C ILE A 252 -20.34 -14.34 13.41
N ARG A 253 -20.13 -15.55 12.87
CA ARG A 253 -21.22 -16.50 12.55
C ARG A 253 -22.04 -16.86 13.80
N HIS A 254 -21.39 -17.04 14.96
CA HIS A 254 -22.08 -17.33 16.21
C HIS A 254 -22.90 -16.14 16.73
N GLU A 255 -22.35 -14.93 16.67
CA GLU A 255 -23.02 -13.70 17.07
C GLU A 255 -24.29 -13.48 16.24
N VAL A 256 -24.17 -13.53 14.91
CA VAL A 256 -25.30 -13.34 14.00
C VAL A 256 -26.39 -14.36 14.28
N LYS A 257 -26.04 -15.65 14.46
CA LYS A 257 -27.01 -16.69 14.79
C LYS A 257 -27.72 -16.45 16.13
N SER A 258 -27.01 -15.92 17.12
CA SER A 258 -27.54 -15.70 18.47
C SER A 258 -28.41 -14.45 18.57
N GLY A 259 -28.21 -13.48 17.69
CA GLY A 259 -28.97 -12.22 17.62
C GLY A 259 -30.33 -12.30 16.92
N VAL A 260 -30.70 -13.44 16.32
CA VAL A 260 -31.98 -13.68 15.62
C VAL A 260 -33.07 -14.19 16.58
N LYS A 261 -33.04 -13.77 17.85
CA LYS A 261 -34.05 -14.13 18.86
C LYS A 261 -35.06 -13.01 19.09
#